data_AF-A0A4Q5R1G1-F1
#
_entry.id   AF-A0A4Q5R1G1-F1
#
_cell.length_a   1.000
_cell.length_b   1.000
_cell.length_c   1.000
_cell.angle_alpha   90.00
_cell.angle_beta   90.00
_cell.angle_gamma   90.00
#
_symmetry.space_group_name_H-M   'P 1'
#
loop_
_entity.id
_entity.type
_entity.pdbx_description
1 polymer ?
#
loop_
_entity_poly.entity_id
_entity_poly.type
_entity_poly.pdbx_seq_one_letter_code
_entity_poly.pdbx_strand_id
1 'polypeptide(L)' 'MDFKDLDPILHSQLRLAVVSLLISVQEAEFTFIKEKTNTTAGNLSVQVN' A
#
# COMPACT_ATOMS: atom_id res chain seq x y z
N MET A 1 1.05 -9.60 26.19
CA MET A 1 1.74 -9.11 24.97
C MET A 1 1.16 -7.74 24.70
N ASP A 2 1.95 -6.69 24.83
CA ASP A 2 1.52 -5.38 24.35
C ASP A 2 1.46 -5.43 22.83
N PHE A 3 0.27 -5.29 22.28
CA PHE A 3 0.11 -4.99 20.87
C PHE A 3 0.49 -3.53 20.68
N LYS A 4 1.52 -3.29 19.86
CA LYS A 4 1.84 -1.94 19.43
C LYS A 4 0.72 -1.44 18.54
N ASP A 5 0.37 -0.17 18.67
CA ASP A 5 -0.54 0.47 17.73
C ASP A 5 -0.02 0.30 16.31
N LEU A 6 -0.96 0.12 15.37
CA LEU A 6 -0.62 0.08 13.97
C LEU A 6 -0.07 1.46 13.57
N ASP A 7 0.97 1.47 12.74
CA ASP A 7 1.49 2.72 12.22
C ASP A 7 0.34 3.48 11.51
N PRO A 8 0.10 4.77 11.80
CA PRO A 8 -0.94 5.56 11.14
C PRO A 8 -0.90 5.51 9.61
N ILE A 9 0.28 5.27 9.01
CA ILE A 9 0.42 5.08 7.57
C ILE A 9 -0.30 3.81 7.08
N LEU A 10 -0.49 2.80 7.93
CA LEU A 10 -1.12 1.52 7.57
C LEU A 10 -2.63 1.47 7.90
N HIS A 11 -3.20 2.53 8.47
CA HIS A 11 -4.64 2.57 8.80
C HIS A 11 -5.56 2.55 7.58
N SER A 12 -5.06 2.97 6.41
CA SER A 12 -5.80 2.87 5.15
C SER A 12 -5.61 1.48 4.55
N GLN A 13 -6.71 0.83 4.18
CA GLN A 13 -6.67 -0.49 3.50
C GLN A 13 -5.78 -0.46 2.25
N LEU A 14 -5.83 0.63 1.47
CA LEU A 14 -5.01 0.76 0.26
C LEU A 14 -3.52 0.92 0.61
N ARG A 15 -3.17 1.71 1.63
CA ARG A 15 -1.75 1.84 2.04
C ARG A 15 -1.21 0.55 2.62
N LEU A 16 -2.01 -0.15 3.43
CA LEU A 16 -1.64 -1.48 3.92
C LEU A 16 -1.41 -2.46 2.78
N ALA A 17 -2.26 -2.46 1.74
CA ALA A 17 -2.10 -3.32 0.57
C ALA A 17 -0.83 -2.98 -0.23
N VAL A 18 -0.55 -1.70 -0.46
CA VAL A 18 0.66 -1.23 -1.16
C VAL A 18 1.92 -1.63 -0.39
N VAL A 19 1.98 -1.37 0.92
CA VAL A 19 3.14 -1.72 1.76
C VAL A 19 3.32 -3.24 1.85
N SER A 20 2.24 -3.99 2.02
CA SER A 20 2.30 -5.46 2.05
C SER A 20 2.85 -6.04 0.74
N LEU A 21 2.48 -5.45 -0.41
CA LEU A 21 3.02 -5.81 -1.70
C LEU A 21 4.53 -5.52 -1.75
N LEU A 22 4.96 -4.32 -1.38
CA LEU A 22 6.37 -3.90 -1.39
C LEU A 22 7.26 -4.62 -0.36
N ILE A 23 6.67 -5.23 0.67
CA ILE A 23 7.42 -6.15 1.55
C ILE A 23 7.80 -7.42 0.79
N SER A 24 6.93 -7.89 -0.11
CA SER A 24 7.19 -9.10 -0.92
C SER A 24 8.05 -8.84 -2.16
N VAL A 25 8.07 -7.60 -2.67
CA VAL A 25 8.86 -7.18 -3.81
C VAL A 25 9.57 -5.88 -3.45
N GLN A 26 10.91 -5.87 -3.46
CA GLN A 26 11.72 -4.72 -3.04
C GLN A 26 11.27 -3.38 -3.66
N GLU A 27 10.83 -3.44 -4.91
CA GLU A 27 10.23 -2.33 -5.65
C GLU A 27 9.22 -2.89 -6.68
N ALA A 28 8.32 -2.04 -7.14
CA ALA A 28 7.34 -2.40 -8.16
C ALA A 28 6.93 -1.20 -9.01
N GLU A 29 6.64 -1.47 -10.28
CA GLU A 29 6.06 -0.49 -11.20
C GLU A 29 4.68 -0.02 -10.72
N PHE A 30 4.36 1.25 -10.96
CA PHE A 30 3.06 1.83 -10.59
C PHE A 30 1.88 1.03 -11.18
N THR A 31 2.00 0.60 -12.44
CA THR A 31 0.99 -0.21 -13.13
C THR A 31 0.79 -1.56 -12.45
N PHE A 32 1.87 -2.21 -12.01
CA PHE A 32 1.81 -3.47 -11.27
C PHE A 32 1.07 -3.29 -9.94
N ILE A 33 1.42 -2.25 -9.17
CA ILE A 33 0.75 -1.96 -7.89
C ILE A 33 -0.74 -1.69 -8.12
N LYS A 34 -1.08 -0.89 -9.13
CA LYS A 34 -2.47 -0.58 -9.51
C LYS A 34 -3.27 -1.85 -9.83
N GLU A 35 -2.69 -2.74 -10.64
CA GLU A 35 -3.33 -4.00 -11.03
C GLU A 35 -3.51 -4.95 -9.85
N LYS A 36 -2.50 -5.09 -8.98
CA LYS A 36 -2.57 -5.97 -7.81
C LYS A 36 -3.50 -5.47 -6.72
N THR A 37 -3.67 -4.16 -6.60
CA THR A 37 -4.57 -3.55 -5.61
C THR A 37 -5.97 -3.26 -6.15
N ASN A 38 -6.21 -3.46 -7.44
CA ASN A 38 -7.47 -3.16 -8.14
C ASN A 38 -8.00 -1.74 -7.85
N THR A 39 -7.09 -0.78 -7.68
CA THR A 39 -7.44 0.62 -7.39
C THR A 39 -7.42 1.46 -8.66
N THR A 40 -7.96 2.68 -8.59
CA THR A 40 -7.84 3.64 -9.69
C THR A 40 -6.46 4.31 -9.66
N ALA A 41 -5.97 4.73 -10.82
CA ALA A 41 -4.70 5.46 -10.91
C ALA A 41 -4.70 6.75 -10.06
N GLY A 42 -5.82 7.47 -10.02
CA GLY A 42 -5.97 8.68 -9.20
C GLY A 42 -5.86 8.38 -7.71
N ASN A 43 -6.55 7.36 -7.21
CA ASN A 43 -6.49 7.00 -5.80
C ASN A 43 -5.10 6.45 -5.42
N LEU A 44 -4.48 5.63 -6.28
CA LEU A 44 -3.11 5.17 -6.04
C LEU A 44 -2.13 6.33 -5.95
N SER A 45 -2.20 7.27 -6.90
CA SER A 45 -1.34 8.47 -6.93
C SER A 45 -1.42 9.26 -5.62
N VAL A 46 -2.63 9.48 -5.10
CA VAL A 46 -2.83 10.19 -3.81
C VAL A 46 -2.21 9.44 -2.62
N GLN A 47 -2.17 8.11 -2.64
CA GLN A 47 -1.59 7.33 -1.54
C GLN A 47 -0.07 7.16 -1.62
N VAL A 48 0.54 7.35 -2.80
CA VAL A 48 2.01 7.22 -3.00
C VAL A 48 2.74 8.56 -3.11
N ASN A 49 2.00 9.67 -3.08
CA ASN A 49 2.54 11.03 -3.10
C ASN A 49 2.99 11.52 -1.72
#